data_AF-A0A1Y4I5M5-F1
#
_entry.id   AF-A0A1Y4I5M5-F1
#
_cell.length_a   1.000
_cell.length_b   1.000
_cell.length_c   1.000
_cell.angle_alpha   90.00
_cell.angle_beta   90.00
_cell.angle_gamma   90.00
#
_symmetry.space_group_name_H-M   'P 1'
#
loop_
_entity.id
_entity.type
_entity.pdbx_description
1 polymer ?
#
loop_
_entity_poly.entity_id
_entity_poly.type
_entity_poly.pdbx_seq_one_letter_code
_entity_poly.pdbx_strand_id
1 'polypeptide(L)'
;MKKAYEEYRDTGMLGGYDPGRALLRETESGEVLTSFRDTSYQHQDDYNITQREMLIGGKVFHVTSVFPMAATATPTDKLLSLIDKDLKKEAHSA
;
A
#
# COMPACT_ATOMS: atom_id res chain seq x y z
N MET A 1 6.54 -17.47 24.03
CA MET A 1 6.31 -16.66 22.81
C MET A 1 5.02 -15.89 22.99
N LYS A 2 5.00 -14.60 22.66
CA LYS A 2 3.75 -13.84 22.55
C LYS A 2 2.90 -14.45 21.43
N LYS A 3 1.58 -14.44 21.59
CA LYS A 3 0.65 -14.85 20.52
C LYS A 3 0.61 -13.74 19.46
N ALA A 4 0.36 -14.07 18.20
CA ALA A 4 0.37 -13.11 17.09
C ALA A 4 -0.47 -11.84 17.39
N TYR A 5 -1.64 -11.97 18.04
CA TYR A 5 -2.47 -10.80 18.41
C TYR A 5 -1.81 -9.86 19.44
N GLU A 6 -0.89 -10.36 20.26
CA GLU A 6 -0.19 -9.56 21.28
C GLU A 6 0.91 -8.69 20.67
N GLU A 7 1.49 -9.10 19.54
CA GLU A 7 2.44 -8.28 18.76
C GLU A 7 1.72 -7.11 18.08
N TYR A 8 0.53 -7.35 17.51
CA TYR A 8 -0.29 -6.30 16.89
C TYR A 8 -0.83 -5.30 17.92
N ARG A 9 -1.23 -5.77 19.11
CA ARG A 9 -1.68 -4.88 20.19
C ARG A 9 -0.63 -3.83 20.54
N ASP A 10 0.65 -4.21 20.58
CA ASP A 10 1.73 -3.34 21.01
C ASP A 10 2.13 -2.30 19.93
N THR A 11 1.81 -2.54 18.65
CA THR A 11 1.97 -1.54 17.56
C THR A 11 0.81 -0.55 17.46
N GLY A 12 -0.28 -0.81 18.20
CA GLY A 12 -1.52 -0.05 18.09
C GLY A 12 -2.30 -0.33 16.80
N MET A 13 -1.87 -1.28 15.95
CA MET A 13 -2.66 -1.76 14.82
C MET A 13 -3.53 -2.95 15.26
N LEU A 14 -4.82 -2.90 15.01
CA LEU A 14 -5.73 -4.04 15.16
C LEU A 14 -6.30 -4.37 13.77
N GLY A 15 -6.43 -5.66 13.50
CA GLY A 15 -6.41 -6.18 12.13
C GLY A 15 -4.99 -6.59 11.79
N GLY A 16 -4.75 -7.89 11.65
CA GLY A 16 -3.42 -8.39 11.37
C GLY A 16 -3.00 -7.90 9.99
N TYR A 17 -2.09 -6.93 9.93
CA TYR A 17 -1.22 -6.81 8.76
C TYR A 17 -0.28 -8.01 8.81
N ASP A 18 -0.80 -9.17 8.41
CA ASP A 18 -0.08 -10.43 8.30
C ASP A 18 0.35 -10.59 6.84
N PRO A 19 1.53 -10.05 6.45
CA PRO A 19 2.04 -10.22 5.10
C PRO A 19 2.24 -11.70 4.76
N GLY A 20 2.40 -12.58 5.75
CA GLY A 20 2.48 -14.03 5.55
C GLY A 20 1.15 -14.67 5.14
N ARG A 21 0.03 -13.97 5.29
CA ARG A 21 -1.31 -14.39 4.81
C ARG A 21 -1.75 -13.67 3.54
N ALA A 22 -0.90 -12.83 2.97
CA ALA A 22 -1.18 -12.24 1.68
C ALA A 22 -1.29 -13.34 0.61
N LEU A 23 -2.30 -13.23 -0.24
CA LEU A 23 -2.45 -14.08 -1.40
C LEU A 23 -1.61 -13.46 -2.52
N LEU A 24 -0.57 -14.17 -2.93
CA LEU A 24 0.28 -13.77 -4.05
C LEU A 24 -0.22 -14.47 -5.31
N ARG A 25 -0.40 -13.70 -6.39
CA ARG A 25 -0.71 -14.22 -7.71
C ARG A 25 0.29 -13.64 -8.70
N GLU A 26 1.02 -14.50 -9.39
CA GLU A 26 1.80 -14.10 -10.55
C GLU A 26 0.87 -13.92 -11.75
N THR A 27 1.06 -12.82 -12.48
CA THR A 27 0.32 -12.49 -13.69
C THR A 27 1.02 -13.04 -14.92
N GLU A 28 0.35 -13.02 -16.07
CA GLU A 28 0.96 -13.45 -17.35
C GLU A 28 2.18 -12.61 -17.75
N SER A 29 2.27 -11.36 -17.28
CA SER A 29 3.42 -10.47 -17.46
C SER A 29 4.57 -10.71 -16.48
N GLY A 30 4.43 -11.64 -15.52
CA GLY A 30 5.41 -11.91 -14.48
C GLY A 30 5.35 -10.97 -13.28
N GLU A 31 4.37 -10.05 -13.24
CA GLU A 31 4.14 -9.21 -12.06
C GLU A 31 3.46 -10.02 -10.95
N VAL A 32 3.84 -9.79 -9.69
CA VAL A 32 3.22 -10.43 -8.53
C VAL A 32 2.20 -9.49 -7.90
N LEU A 33 0.93 -9.84 -8.00
CA LEU A 33 -0.17 -9.14 -7.34
C LEU A 33 -0.34 -9.66 -5.92
N THR A 34 -0.45 -8.73 -4.97
CA THR A 34 -0.64 -9.02 -3.55
C THR A 34 -2.06 -8.67 -3.14
N SER A 35 -2.83 -9.69 -2.73
CA SER A 35 -4.20 -9.53 -2.23
C SER A 35 -4.28 -9.81 -0.74
N PHE A 36 -5.02 -8.98 0.00
CA PHE A 36 -5.27 -9.19 1.42
C PHE A 36 -6.75 -9.49 1.67
N ARG A 37 -7.04 -10.39 2.61
CA ARG A 37 -8.42 -10.90 2.84
C ARG A 37 -9.39 -9.84 3.38
N ASP A 38 -8.85 -8.83 4.02
CA ASP A 38 -9.56 -7.67 4.59
C ASP A 38 -9.63 -6.48 3.62
N THR A 39 -9.22 -6.67 2.36
CA THR A 39 -9.29 -5.65 1.31
C THR A 39 -10.38 -6.01 0.31
N SER A 40 -11.28 -5.07 0.03
CA SER A 40 -12.17 -5.14 -1.13
C SER A 40 -11.46 -4.60 -2.36
N TYR A 41 -11.66 -5.28 -3.50
CA TYR A 41 -11.09 -4.89 -4.79
C TYR A 41 -12.24 -4.65 -5.77
N GLN A 42 -12.24 -3.49 -6.42
CA GLN A 42 -13.16 -3.17 -7.52
C GLN A 42 -12.33 -2.80 -8.74
N HIS A 43 -12.53 -3.53 -9.83
CA HIS A 43 -11.93 -3.25 -11.12
C HIS A 43 -12.91 -2.38 -11.94
N GLN A 44 -12.45 -1.22 -12.38
CA GLN A 44 -13.12 -0.40 -13.39
C GLN A 44 -12.22 -0.31 -14.63
N ASP A 45 -12.75 0.24 -15.73
CA ASP A 45 -12.06 0.25 -17.02
C ASP A 45 -10.68 0.93 -16.96
N ASP A 46 -10.58 2.09 -16.32
CA ASP A 46 -9.34 2.88 -16.28
C ASP A 46 -8.59 2.77 -14.93
N TYR A 47 -9.24 2.24 -13.89
CA TYR A 47 -8.70 2.25 -12.54
C TYR A 47 -9.19 1.09 -11.67
N ASN A 48 -8.36 0.74 -10.70
CA ASN A 48 -8.66 -0.17 -9.62
C ASN A 48 -8.92 0.61 -8.34
N ILE A 49 -9.99 0.27 -7.64
CA ILE A 49 -10.24 0.75 -6.28
C ILE A 49 -9.94 -0.38 -5.31
N THR A 50 -9.15 -0.10 -4.29
CA THR A 50 -9.00 -0.98 -3.13
C THR A 50 -9.53 -0.28 -1.89
N GLN A 51 -10.29 -1.01 -1.07
CA GLN A 51 -10.77 -0.47 0.21
C GLN A 51 -10.43 -1.41 1.34
N ARG A 52 -10.01 -0.85 2.47
CA ARG A 52 -9.67 -1.60 3.68
C ARG A 52 -10.07 -0.80 4.91
N GLU A 53 -10.59 -1.49 5.91
CA GLU A 53 -10.74 -0.96 7.26
C GLU A 53 -9.49 -1.29 8.08
N MET A 54 -8.84 -0.27 8.62
CA MET A 54 -7.63 -0.39 9.44
C MET A 54 -7.93 0.15 10.83
N LEU A 55 -7.77 -0.66 11.88
CA LEU A 55 -7.90 -0.16 13.26
C LEU A 55 -6.52 0.30 13.74
N ILE A 56 -6.32 1.60 13.90
CA ILE A 56 -5.04 2.21 14.28
C ILE A 56 -5.27 3.06 15.54
N GLY A 57 -4.54 2.77 16.62
CA GLY A 57 -4.67 3.45 17.91
C GLY A 57 -6.08 3.40 18.50
N GLY A 58 -6.81 2.30 18.28
CA GLY A 58 -8.21 2.14 18.73
C GLY A 58 -9.25 2.89 17.90
N LYS A 59 -8.87 3.50 16.77
CA LYS A 59 -9.79 4.14 15.81
C LYS A 59 -9.84 3.40 14.49
N VAL A 60 -11.04 3.23 13.92
CA VAL A 60 -11.22 2.62 12.60
C VAL A 60 -10.99 3.66 11.51
N PHE A 61 -10.06 3.37 10.60
CA PHE A 61 -9.76 4.13 9.41
C PHE A 61 -10.26 3.38 8.18
N HIS A 62 -11.11 4.03 7.38
CA HIS A 62 -11.55 3.50 6.10
C HIS A 62 -10.61 4.04 5.03
N VAL A 63 -9.69 3.20 4.57
CA VAL A 63 -8.70 3.56 3.55
C VAL A 63 -9.24 3.13 2.20
N THR A 64 -9.43 4.10 1.30
CA THR A 64 -9.77 3.84 -0.11
C THR A 64 -8.61 4.33 -0.97
N SER A 65 -7.99 3.42 -1.71
CA SER A 65 -6.93 3.71 -2.66
C SER A 65 -7.45 3.53 -4.08
N VAL A 66 -7.05 4.44 -4.97
CA VAL A 66 -7.40 4.38 -6.39
C VAL A 66 -6.10 4.32 -7.19
N PHE A 67 -5.92 3.25 -7.95
CA PHE A 67 -4.75 3.02 -8.78
C PHE A 67 -5.15 2.99 -10.25
N PRO A 68 -4.39 3.62 -11.17
CA PRO A 68 -4.62 3.43 -12.60
C PRO A 68 -4.41 1.95 -12.97
N MET A 69 -5.15 1.46 -13.97
CA MET A 69 -4.98 0.09 -14.48
C MET A 69 -3.55 -0.15 -15.00
N ALA A 70 -3.02 0.82 -15.74
CA ALA A 70 -1.63 0.81 -16.18
C ALA A 70 -0.78 1.69 -15.26
N ALA A 71 0.21 1.09 -14.61
CA ALA A 71 1.19 1.84 -13.84
C ALA A 71 2.05 2.68 -14.79
N THR A 72 2.04 4.00 -14.64
CA THR A 72 2.91 4.91 -15.41
C THR A 72 4.26 5.14 -14.74
N ALA A 73 4.37 4.81 -13.45
CA ALA A 73 5.56 4.94 -12.62
C ALA A 73 5.39 4.14 -11.33
N THR A 74 6.45 3.50 -10.84
CA THR A 74 6.46 2.83 -9.53
C THR A 74 6.50 3.87 -8.39
N PRO A 75 6.13 3.50 -7.15
CA PRO A 75 6.33 4.38 -5.99
C PRO A 75 7.78 4.86 -5.84
N THR A 76 8.75 3.99 -6.15
CA THR A 76 10.18 4.33 -6.15
C THR A 76 10.50 5.37 -7.21
N ASP A 77 10.01 5.22 -8.44
CA ASP A 77 10.22 6.22 -9.51
C ASP A 77 9.68 7.59 -9.12
N LYS A 78 8.50 7.63 -8.49
CA LYS A 78 7.91 8.88 -7.98
C LYS A 78 8.73 9.48 -6.85
N LEU A 79 9.21 8.68 -5.91
CA LEU A 79 10.06 9.15 -4.80
C LEU A 79 11.38 9.73 -5.33
N LEU A 80 12.05 9.04 -6.24
CA LEU A 80 13.28 9.53 -6.87
C LEU A 80 13.02 10.83 -7.63
N SER A 81 11.93 10.91 -8.39
CA SER A 81 11.53 12.14 -9.09
C SER A 81 11.28 13.32 -8.14
N LEU A 82 10.75 13.07 -6.94
CA LEU A 82 10.57 14.10 -5.91
C LEU A 82 11.93 14.56 -5.37
N ILE A 83 12.82 13.62 -5.03
CA ILE A 83 14.19 13.93 -4.56
C ILE A 83 14.93 14.78 -5.60
N ASP A 84 14.92 14.37 -6.86
CA ASP A 84 15.58 15.11 -7.96
C ASP A 84 15.02 16.53 -8.12
N LYS A 85 13.70 16.71 -7.94
CA LYS A 85 13.06 18.03 -8.02
C LYS A 85 13.50 18.94 -6.89
N ASP A 86 13.60 18.42 -5.67
CA ASP A 86 14.00 19.22 -4.52
C ASP A 86 15.48 19.60 -4.57
N LEU A 87 16.36 18.66 -4.95
CA LEU A 87 17.78 18.94 -5.17
C LEU A 87 18.00 20.01 -6.25
N LYS A 88 17.21 20.00 -7.33
CA LYS A 88 17.27 21.04 -8.38
C LYS A 88 16.83 22.42 -7.86
N LYS A 89 15.83 22.50 -6.97
CA LYS A 89 15.41 23.79 -6.38
C LYS A 89 16.51 24.38 -5.51
N GLU A 90 17.19 23.54 -4.73
CA GLU A 90 18.31 23.96 -3.87
C GLU A 90 19.48 24.48 -4.70
N ALA A 91 19.83 23.80 -5.80
CA ALA A 91 20.89 24.23 -6.71
C ALA A 91 20.62 25.58 -7.43
N HIS A 92 19.35 25.94 -7.63
CA HIS A 92 18.95 27.21 -8.25
C HIS A 92 18.75 28.37 -7.26
N SER A 93 18.85 28.11 -5.96
CA SER A 93 18.66 29.11 -4.90
C SER A 93 19.98 29.60 -4.27
N ALA A 94 21.13 29.19 -4.83
CA ALA A 94 22.48 29.52 -4.37
C ALA A 94 23.19 30.55 -5.26
#